data_AF-A0A3Q7YCB0-F1
#
_entry.id   AF-A0A3Q7YCB0-F1
#
_cell.length_a   1.000
_cell.length_b   1.000
_cell.length_c   1.000
_cell.angle_alpha   90.00
_cell.angle_beta   90.00
_cell.angle_gamma   90.00
#
_symmetry.space_group_name_H-M   'P 1'
#
loop_
_entity.id
_entity.type
_entity.pdbx_description
1 polymer ?
#
loop_
_entity_poly.entity_id
_entity_poly.type
_entity_poly.pdbx_seq_one_letter_code
_entity_poly.pdbx_strand_id
1 'polypeptide(L)'
;MYEKVVLTFIFVFLLIISYSIFMGTLDIRSYFFPHLKSPTLEPAPCSPDPPLRVYMYDLPRRFNVEMITHRTASESPVTVKDWPPWPDNWGLKKQHSVEYWMMGSLLHEGEDGESREAVRVFDPEFADAFFVPFFSSLSFNSHGHTMTDPATEIDRQLQVDVMEFLTKSKYWQRSRGRDHIFPMTHPNAFRFLRNQVNDTIQVVVDFGRYPKGMSNLNKDVVSPYVHVVDSFTDDEPEDPYEARSTLLFFRGRTFRKDVCLADC
;
A
#
# COMPACT_ATOMS: atom_id res chain seq x y z
N MET A 1 33.45 12.36 -60.42
CA MET A 1 32.13 11.99 -59.84
C MET A 1 32.27 11.24 -58.52
N TYR A 2 33.26 10.36 -58.37
CA TYR A 2 33.52 9.59 -57.14
C TYR A 2 33.97 10.44 -55.94
N GLU A 3 34.78 11.47 -56.17
CA GLU A 3 35.36 12.32 -55.12
C GLU A 3 34.31 13.06 -54.28
N LYS A 4 33.24 13.56 -54.91
CA LYS A 4 32.11 14.20 -54.22
C LYS A 4 31.31 13.20 -53.37
N VAL A 5 31.17 11.96 -53.83
CA VAL A 5 30.46 10.90 -53.09
C VAL A 5 31.23 10.51 -51.85
N VAL A 6 32.56 10.36 -51.96
CA VAL A 6 33.43 10.05 -50.81
C VAL A 6 33.38 11.16 -49.75
N LEU A 7 33.43 12.43 -50.17
CA LEU A 7 33.30 13.57 -49.25
C LEU A 7 31.96 13.59 -48.50
N THR A 8 30.86 13.27 -49.18
CA THR A 8 29.54 13.17 -48.53
C THR A 8 29.49 12.05 -47.51
N PHE A 9 30.07 10.87 -47.81
CA PHE A 9 30.12 9.76 -46.85
C PHE A 9 30.95 10.10 -45.61
N ILE A 10 32.10 10.76 -45.79
CA ILE A 10 32.93 11.22 -44.66
C ILE A 10 32.14 12.21 -43.80
N PHE A 11 31.43 13.16 -44.41
CA PHE A 11 30.63 14.14 -43.68
C PHE A 11 29.48 13.49 -42.88
N VAL A 12 28.75 12.54 -43.49
CA VAL A 12 27.69 11.80 -42.79
C VAL A 12 28.25 10.95 -41.65
N PHE A 13 29.41 10.31 -41.85
CA PHE A 13 30.05 9.52 -40.81
C PHE A 13 30.50 10.39 -39.63
N LEU A 14 31.06 11.56 -39.89
CA LEU A 14 31.42 12.53 -38.85
C LEU A 14 30.18 13.06 -38.10
N LEU A 15 29.06 13.28 -38.79
CA LEU A 15 27.79 13.63 -38.15
C LEU A 15 27.25 12.53 -37.24
N ILE A 16 27.33 11.26 -37.66
CA ILE A 16 26.88 10.12 -36.85
C ILE A 16 27.77 9.95 -35.61
N ILE A 17 29.10 10.08 -35.75
CA ILE A 17 30.03 10.03 -34.61
C ILE A 17 29.75 11.18 -33.64
N SER A 18 29.61 12.41 -34.16
CA SER A 18 29.23 13.59 -33.37
C SER A 18 27.93 13.38 -32.60
N TYR A 19 26.90 12.87 -33.26
CA TYR A 19 25.61 12.60 -32.64
C TYR A 19 25.67 11.47 -31.60
N SER A 20 26.49 10.44 -31.84
CA SER A 20 26.68 9.32 -30.91
C SER A 20 27.44 9.75 -29.66
N ILE A 21 28.44 10.63 -29.80
CA ILE A 21 29.15 11.24 -28.66
C ILE A 21 28.20 12.16 -27.89
N PHE A 22 27.40 12.98 -28.58
CA PHE A 22 26.41 13.86 -27.95
C PHE A 22 25.31 13.09 -27.20
N MET A 23 24.79 12.01 -27.76
CA MET A 23 23.82 11.14 -27.08
C MET A 23 24.46 10.32 -25.96
N GLY A 24 25.73 9.93 -26.09
CA GLY A 24 26.49 9.23 -25.04
C GLY A 24 26.87 10.11 -23.86
N THR A 25 26.90 11.44 -24.03
CA THR A 25 27.13 12.42 -22.94
C THR A 25 25.84 12.98 -22.34
N LEU A 26 24.67 12.71 -22.94
CA LEU A 26 23.39 12.98 -22.31
C LEU A 26 23.11 11.93 -21.24
N ASP A 27 23.57 12.21 -20.02
CA ASP A 27 23.15 11.46 -18.83
C ASP A 27 21.66 11.75 -18.55
N ILE A 28 20.79 10.96 -19.19
CA ILE A 28 19.32 11.02 -19.03
C ILE A 28 18.93 10.80 -17.56
N ARG A 29 19.81 10.18 -16.75
CA ARG A 29 19.60 9.97 -15.31
C ARG A 29 19.56 11.30 -14.54
N SER A 30 20.30 12.32 -14.99
CA SER A 30 20.31 13.65 -14.37
C SER A 30 19.00 14.43 -14.55
N TYR A 31 18.23 14.15 -15.61
CA TYR A 31 16.95 14.80 -15.88
C TYR A 31 15.77 14.22 -15.08
N PHE A 32 15.87 12.97 -14.62
CA PHE A 32 14.90 12.38 -13.68
C PHE A 32 15.21 12.69 -12.21
N PHE A 33 16.40 13.23 -11.91
CA PHE A 33 16.80 13.63 -10.57
C PHE A 33 17.33 15.08 -10.51
N PRO A 34 16.55 16.10 -10.92
CA PRO A 34 16.94 17.48 -10.65
C PRO A 34 16.80 17.73 -9.14
N HIS A 35 17.94 17.72 -8.42
CA HIS A 35 18.07 18.10 -7.01
C HIS A 35 17.42 17.16 -5.97
N LEU A 36 18.09 16.05 -5.68
CA LEU A 36 18.29 15.61 -4.29
C LEU A 36 19.68 16.06 -3.82
N LYS A 37 19.99 17.36 -3.95
CA LYS A 37 20.93 17.97 -3.02
C LYS A 37 20.12 18.23 -1.77
N SER A 38 20.05 17.23 -0.88
CA SER A 38 19.75 17.53 0.51
C SER A 38 20.71 18.64 0.92
N PRO A 39 20.25 19.78 1.45
CA PRO A 39 21.19 20.68 2.10
C PRO A 39 21.93 19.84 3.13
N THR A 40 23.26 19.89 3.14
CA THR A 40 24.05 19.57 4.33
C THR A 40 23.68 20.59 5.40
N LEU A 41 22.45 20.50 5.90
CA LEU A 41 22.12 20.84 7.25
C LEU A 41 22.83 19.74 8.05
N GLU A 42 23.67 20.13 8.99
CA GLU A 42 23.91 19.24 10.12
C GLU A 42 22.55 18.75 10.60
N PRO A 43 22.35 17.43 10.79
CA PRO A 43 21.07 16.95 11.28
C PRO A 43 20.86 17.68 12.61
N ALA A 44 19.90 18.62 12.61
CA ALA A 44 19.29 19.05 13.86
C ALA A 44 18.95 17.75 14.57
N PRO A 45 19.25 17.59 15.87
CA PRO A 45 18.93 16.36 16.58
C PRO A 45 17.44 16.09 16.34
N CYS A 46 17.16 15.12 15.46
CA CYS A 46 15.81 14.77 15.09
C CYS A 46 15.24 14.18 16.36
N SER A 47 14.47 14.97 17.09
CA SER A 47 13.50 14.35 17.98
C SER A 47 12.65 13.49 17.06
N PRO A 48 12.51 12.18 17.33
CA PRO A 48 11.65 11.34 16.51
C PRO A 48 10.29 12.04 16.39
N ASP A 49 9.77 12.11 15.17
CA ASP A 49 8.44 12.67 14.97
C ASP A 49 7.47 11.94 15.91
N PRO A 50 6.54 12.67 16.54
CA PRO A 50 5.59 12.03 17.43
C PRO A 50 4.83 10.94 16.67
N PRO A 51 4.48 9.82 17.33
CA PRO A 51 3.75 8.74 16.70
C PRO A 51 2.44 9.23 16.09
N LEU A 52 2.07 8.69 14.92
CA LEU A 52 0.77 8.93 14.32
C LEU A 52 -0.33 8.41 15.26
N ARG A 53 -1.25 9.28 15.69
CA ARG A 53 -2.36 8.88 16.56
C ARG A 53 -3.50 8.38 15.70
N VAL A 54 -3.79 7.08 15.81
CA VAL A 54 -4.79 6.41 14.97
C VAL A 54 -5.97 5.97 15.81
N TYR A 55 -7.16 6.44 15.47
CA TYR A 55 -8.39 5.84 16.00
C TYR A 55 -8.77 4.65 15.14
N MET A 56 -8.90 3.47 15.75
CA MET A 56 -9.42 2.28 15.08
C MET A 56 -10.90 2.11 15.40
N TYR A 57 -11.75 2.02 14.37
CA TYR A 57 -13.17 1.75 14.57
C TYR A 57 -13.42 0.40 15.25
N ASP A 58 -14.33 0.42 16.21
CA ASP A 58 -14.81 -0.76 16.92
C ASP A 58 -15.84 -1.53 16.09
N LEU A 59 -15.36 -2.13 14.99
CA LEU A 59 -16.19 -2.94 14.10
C LEU A 59 -16.44 -4.36 14.67
N PRO A 60 -17.64 -4.93 14.46
CA PRO A 60 -17.92 -6.34 14.74
C PRO A 60 -16.93 -7.30 14.08
N ARG A 61 -16.71 -8.46 14.70
CA ARG A 61 -15.66 -9.43 14.29
C ARG A 61 -15.87 -10.03 12.90
N ARG A 62 -17.12 -10.03 12.40
CA ARG A 62 -17.47 -10.42 11.02
C ARG A 62 -16.74 -9.62 9.95
N PHE A 63 -16.29 -8.41 10.27
CA PHE A 63 -15.51 -7.56 9.37
C PHE A 63 -14.01 -7.88 9.36
N ASN A 64 -13.51 -8.73 10.26
CA ASN A 64 -12.07 -9.01 10.39
C ASN A 64 -11.77 -10.47 10.79
N VAL A 65 -11.51 -10.74 12.08
CA VAL A 65 -10.92 -11.99 12.58
C VAL A 65 -11.85 -13.20 12.47
N GLU A 66 -13.16 -12.98 12.32
CA GLU A 66 -14.10 -14.07 12.07
C GLU A 66 -13.83 -14.73 10.70
N MET A 67 -13.46 -13.94 9.69
CA MET A 67 -13.11 -14.49 8.36
C MET A 67 -11.81 -15.32 8.38
N ILE A 68 -11.03 -15.22 9.46
CA ILE A 68 -9.81 -16.01 9.69
C ILE A 68 -10.16 -17.30 10.43
N THR A 69 -10.88 -17.16 11.53
CA THR A 69 -11.11 -18.25 12.48
C THR A 69 -12.28 -19.13 12.11
N HIS A 70 -13.20 -18.64 11.27
CA HIS A 70 -14.47 -19.28 10.91
C HIS A 70 -15.33 -19.67 12.13
N ARG A 71 -15.14 -18.98 13.27
CA ARG A 71 -15.93 -19.18 14.49
C ARG A 71 -16.97 -18.09 14.58
N THR A 72 -18.22 -18.46 14.80
CA THR A 72 -19.31 -17.50 15.03
C THR A 72 -18.88 -16.54 16.13
N ALA A 73 -18.73 -15.27 15.76
CA ALA A 73 -18.09 -14.31 16.62
C ALA A 73 -19.11 -13.34 17.22
N SER A 74 -18.81 -12.88 18.42
CA SER A 74 -19.55 -11.82 19.11
C SER A 74 -19.57 -10.53 18.26
N GLU A 75 -20.65 -9.76 18.37
CA GLU A 75 -20.73 -8.39 17.84
C GLU A 75 -19.71 -7.43 18.52
N SER A 76 -19.11 -7.84 19.64
CA SER A 76 -18.07 -7.06 20.31
C SER A 76 -16.78 -6.97 19.49
N PRO A 77 -16.11 -5.79 19.45
CA PRO A 77 -14.82 -5.63 18.78
C PRO A 77 -13.74 -6.61 19.25
N VAL A 78 -12.69 -6.72 18.43
CA VAL A 78 -11.51 -7.54 18.75
C VAL A 78 -10.62 -6.80 19.75
N THR A 79 -10.12 -7.54 20.73
CA THR A 79 -9.07 -7.07 21.66
C THR A 79 -7.78 -7.87 21.44
N VAL A 80 -6.68 -7.42 22.06
CA VAL A 80 -5.41 -8.16 22.03
C VAL A 80 -5.54 -9.62 22.51
N LYS A 81 -6.46 -9.89 23.46
CA LYS A 81 -6.72 -11.24 23.99
C LYS A 81 -7.40 -12.17 22.98
N ASP A 82 -8.13 -11.59 22.03
CA ASP A 82 -8.88 -12.30 21.00
C ASP A 82 -8.13 -12.39 19.68
N TRP A 83 -6.95 -11.79 19.60
CA TRP A 83 -6.18 -11.68 18.36
C TRP A 83 -5.67 -13.06 17.93
N PRO A 84 -6.13 -13.61 16.79
CA PRO A 84 -5.73 -14.95 16.38
C PRO A 84 -4.29 -14.94 15.86
N PRO A 85 -3.53 -16.03 16.02
CA PRO A 85 -2.24 -16.16 15.36
C PRO A 85 -2.43 -16.16 13.84
N TRP A 86 -1.43 -15.66 13.12
CA TRP A 86 -1.43 -15.70 11.67
C TRP A 86 -1.40 -17.16 11.17
N PRO A 87 -2.36 -17.60 10.34
CA PRO A 87 -2.39 -18.96 9.77
C PRO A 87 -1.19 -19.29 8.88
N ASP A 88 -0.52 -20.41 9.16
CA ASP A 88 0.67 -20.87 8.42
C ASP A 88 0.38 -21.23 6.95
N ASN A 89 -0.74 -21.91 6.69
CA ASN A 89 -1.10 -22.47 5.37
C ASN A 89 -2.26 -21.73 4.70
N TRP A 90 -2.13 -20.41 4.55
CA TRP A 90 -3.26 -19.58 4.07
C TRP A 90 -3.33 -19.36 2.54
N GLY A 91 -2.39 -19.93 1.78
CA GLY A 91 -2.39 -19.88 0.32
C GLY A 91 -2.48 -18.45 -0.25
N LEU A 92 -3.39 -18.23 -1.21
CA LEU A 92 -3.63 -16.93 -1.85
C LEU A 92 -4.06 -15.83 -0.86
N LYS A 93 -4.68 -16.18 0.27
CA LYS A 93 -5.09 -15.21 1.29
C LYS A 93 -3.89 -14.57 2.00
N LYS A 94 -2.71 -15.22 1.96
CA LYS A 94 -1.46 -14.66 2.47
C LYS A 94 -0.93 -13.46 1.69
N GLN A 95 -1.33 -13.31 0.43
CA GLN A 95 -0.83 -12.23 -0.42
C GLN A 95 -1.30 -10.83 0.03
N HIS A 96 -2.39 -10.78 0.81
CA HIS A 96 -3.14 -9.57 1.15
C HIS A 96 -3.26 -9.34 2.67
N SER A 97 -2.27 -9.82 3.44
CA SER A 97 -2.28 -9.84 4.91
C SER A 97 -2.10 -8.47 5.58
N VAL A 98 -1.97 -7.38 4.83
CA VAL A 98 -1.69 -6.04 5.38
C VAL A 98 -2.76 -5.60 6.37
N GLU A 99 -4.02 -5.92 6.11
CA GLU A 99 -5.15 -5.65 7.00
C GLU A 99 -4.98 -6.30 8.39
N TYR A 100 -4.43 -7.52 8.45
CA TYR A 100 -4.11 -8.20 9.69
C TYR A 100 -2.98 -7.50 10.43
N TRP A 101 -1.86 -7.22 9.77
CA TRP A 101 -0.69 -6.63 10.44
C TRP A 101 -0.95 -5.21 10.94
N MET A 102 -1.67 -4.39 10.17
CA MET A 102 -2.08 -3.05 10.61
C MET A 102 -2.96 -3.09 11.85
N MET A 103 -3.97 -3.95 11.86
CA MET A 103 -4.86 -4.11 13.01
C MET A 103 -4.11 -4.66 14.22
N GLY A 104 -3.25 -5.68 14.01
CA GLY A 104 -2.42 -6.27 15.05
C GLY A 104 -1.49 -5.26 15.70
N SER A 105 -0.84 -4.40 14.90
CA SER A 105 -0.01 -3.31 15.40
C SER A 105 -0.81 -2.35 16.29
N LEU A 106 -2.00 -1.91 15.87
CA LEU A 106 -2.84 -1.02 16.69
C LEU A 106 -3.46 -1.68 17.93
N LEU A 107 -3.59 -3.00 17.94
CA LEU A 107 -4.11 -3.76 19.09
C LEU A 107 -3.04 -4.04 20.15
N HIS A 108 -1.79 -4.25 19.75
CA HIS A 108 -0.70 -4.45 20.68
C HIS A 108 -0.29 -3.09 21.23
N GLU A 109 -0.33 -2.96 22.56
CA GLU A 109 0.40 -1.91 23.26
C GLU A 109 1.87 -2.37 23.28
N GLY A 110 2.78 -1.54 22.78
CA GLY A 110 4.21 -1.88 22.79
C GLY A 110 4.75 -1.97 24.22
N GLU A 111 5.94 -2.53 24.39
CA GLU A 111 6.60 -2.54 25.69
C GLU A 111 7.04 -1.11 26.10
N ASP A 112 7.09 -0.84 27.40
CA ASP A 112 7.49 0.46 27.93
C ASP A 112 8.89 0.85 27.40
N GLY A 113 8.94 1.84 26.51
CA GLY A 113 10.19 2.39 25.98
C GLY A 113 10.42 2.21 24.47
N GLU A 114 9.59 1.44 23.77
CA GLU A 114 9.69 1.34 22.30
C GLU A 114 9.05 2.58 21.62
N SER A 115 9.83 3.24 20.77
CA SER A 115 9.31 4.27 19.87
C SER A 115 8.47 3.60 18.79
N ARG A 116 7.22 4.04 18.62
CA ARG A 116 6.30 3.48 17.63
C ARG A 116 6.00 4.52 16.56
N GLU A 117 5.80 4.09 15.33
CA GLU A 117 5.42 4.98 14.23
C GLU A 117 3.94 5.37 14.32
N ALA A 118 3.11 4.49 14.89
CA ALA A 118 1.68 4.74 15.11
C ALA A 118 1.22 4.18 16.46
N VAL A 119 0.32 4.92 17.11
CA VAL A 119 -0.30 4.53 18.39
C VAL A 119 -1.81 4.59 18.28
N ARG A 120 -2.49 3.61 18.88
CA ARG A 120 -3.96 3.62 18.95
C ARG A 120 -4.41 4.66 19.97
N VAL A 121 -5.32 5.53 19.57
CA VAL A 121 -6.10 6.38 20.48
C VAL A 121 -7.52 5.87 20.60
N PHE A 122 -8.07 5.90 21.81
CA PHE A 122 -9.44 5.45 22.08
C PHE A 122 -10.47 6.57 21.99
N ASP A 123 -10.04 7.82 22.18
CA ASP A 123 -10.89 8.98 21.93
C ASP A 123 -10.59 9.53 20.51
N PRO A 124 -11.56 9.45 19.59
CA PRO A 124 -11.40 9.89 18.20
C PRO A 124 -11.17 11.40 18.04
N GLU A 125 -11.38 12.22 19.07
CA GLU A 125 -11.02 13.65 19.04
C GLU A 125 -9.49 13.87 19.02
N PHE A 126 -8.70 12.90 19.48
CA PHE A 126 -7.23 12.97 19.44
C PHE A 126 -6.61 12.28 18.23
N ALA A 127 -7.43 11.80 17.29
CA ALA A 127 -6.97 11.03 16.15
C ALA A 127 -6.50 11.93 15.00
N ASP A 128 -5.30 11.63 14.50
CA ASP A 128 -4.77 12.19 13.26
C ASP A 128 -5.32 11.44 12.04
N ALA A 129 -5.63 10.15 12.19
CA ALA A 129 -6.23 9.31 11.16
C ALA A 129 -7.18 8.24 11.74
N PHE A 130 -8.05 7.70 10.90
CA PHE A 130 -9.09 6.73 11.26
C PHE A 130 -8.86 5.42 10.53
N PHE A 131 -8.37 4.40 11.23
CA PHE A 131 -8.24 3.07 10.65
C PHE A 131 -9.60 2.35 10.64
N VAL A 132 -9.99 1.83 9.48
CA VAL A 132 -11.18 1.00 9.31
C VAL A 132 -10.73 -0.47 9.24
N PRO A 133 -10.89 -1.27 10.32
CA PRO A 133 -10.43 -2.65 10.36
C PRO A 133 -11.41 -3.60 9.64
N PHE A 134 -11.81 -3.24 8.41
CA PHE A 134 -12.52 -4.12 7.50
C PHE A 134 -11.52 -4.85 6.63
N PHE A 135 -11.47 -6.17 6.77
CA PHE A 135 -10.53 -7.02 6.04
C PHE A 135 -11.06 -7.27 4.63
N SER A 136 -11.13 -6.19 3.84
CA SER A 136 -11.80 -6.14 2.55
C SER A 136 -11.19 -7.07 1.50
N SER A 137 -9.89 -7.37 1.64
CA SER A 137 -9.19 -8.28 0.74
C SER A 137 -9.50 -9.74 1.09
N LEU A 138 -9.49 -10.06 2.39
CA LEU A 138 -9.94 -11.36 2.89
C LEU A 138 -11.43 -11.62 2.64
N SER A 139 -12.29 -10.59 2.73
CA SER A 139 -13.71 -10.66 2.39
C SER A 139 -13.90 -11.11 0.95
N PHE A 140 -13.23 -10.43 0.01
CA PHE A 140 -13.23 -10.85 -1.39
C PHE A 140 -12.70 -12.29 -1.56
N ASN A 141 -11.58 -12.63 -0.92
CA ASN A 141 -10.98 -13.96 -1.03
C ASN A 141 -11.75 -15.07 -0.31
N SER A 142 -12.75 -14.74 0.51
CA SER A 142 -13.56 -15.73 1.23
C SER A 142 -14.95 -15.87 0.63
N HIS A 143 -15.47 -14.80 0.03
CA HIS A 143 -16.86 -14.72 -0.40
C HIS A 143 -17.01 -14.27 -1.86
N GLY A 144 -16.04 -13.58 -2.45
CA GLY A 144 -16.18 -12.86 -3.72
C GLY A 144 -15.56 -13.53 -4.96
N HIS A 145 -15.23 -14.83 -4.93
CA HIS A 145 -14.37 -15.46 -5.94
C HIS A 145 -14.81 -15.28 -7.39
N THR A 146 -16.11 -15.41 -7.70
CA THR A 146 -16.59 -15.28 -9.09
C THR A 146 -17.36 -13.98 -9.35
N MET A 147 -17.65 -13.21 -8.30
CA MET A 147 -18.45 -11.98 -8.33
C MET A 147 -19.89 -12.16 -8.86
N THR A 148 -20.30 -13.40 -9.13
CA THR A 148 -21.62 -13.77 -9.67
C THR A 148 -22.27 -14.91 -8.89
N ASP A 149 -21.52 -15.59 -8.04
CA ASP A 149 -22.03 -16.65 -7.17
C ASP A 149 -22.81 -16.08 -5.97
N PRO A 150 -23.72 -16.86 -5.35
CA PRO A 150 -24.47 -16.40 -4.18
C PRO A 150 -23.61 -16.01 -2.97
N ALA A 151 -22.40 -16.57 -2.81
CA ALA A 151 -21.52 -16.21 -1.70
C ALA A 151 -20.96 -14.78 -1.86
N THR A 152 -20.92 -14.25 -3.09
CA THR A 152 -20.56 -12.85 -3.38
C THR A 152 -21.49 -11.87 -2.67
N GLU A 153 -22.74 -12.24 -2.40
CA GLU A 153 -23.68 -11.37 -1.70
C GLU A 153 -23.25 -11.13 -0.25
N ILE A 154 -22.49 -12.04 0.37
CA ILE A 154 -21.91 -11.83 1.70
C ILE A 154 -20.87 -10.70 1.66
N ASP A 155 -19.97 -10.70 0.67
CA ASP A 155 -18.99 -9.62 0.48
C ASP A 155 -19.68 -8.27 0.19
N ARG A 156 -20.73 -8.28 -0.65
CA ARG A 156 -21.53 -7.08 -0.91
C ARG A 156 -22.17 -6.55 0.37
N GLN A 157 -22.81 -7.42 1.15
CA GLN A 157 -23.50 -7.00 2.37
C GLN A 157 -22.51 -6.48 3.42
N LEU A 158 -21.33 -7.10 3.57
CA LEU A 158 -20.27 -6.57 4.43
C LEU A 158 -19.84 -5.16 3.99
N GLN A 159 -19.71 -4.89 2.69
CA GLN A 159 -19.42 -3.54 2.19
C GLN A 159 -20.55 -2.54 2.51
N VAL A 160 -21.81 -2.93 2.33
CA VAL A 160 -22.97 -2.08 2.64
C VAL A 160 -22.99 -1.74 4.13
N ASP A 161 -22.86 -2.75 4.99
CA ASP A 161 -22.97 -2.58 6.43
C ASP A 161 -21.85 -1.73 7.01
N VAL A 162 -20.60 -1.91 6.54
CA VAL A 162 -19.49 -1.07 7.00
C VAL A 162 -19.68 0.38 6.56
N MET A 163 -20.19 0.63 5.35
CA MET A 163 -20.51 2.00 4.91
C MET A 163 -21.66 2.61 5.71
N GLU A 164 -22.70 1.84 6.02
CA GLU A 164 -23.80 2.30 6.87
C GLU A 164 -23.28 2.66 8.27
N PHE A 165 -22.42 1.84 8.85
CA PHE A 165 -21.78 2.11 10.14
C PHE A 165 -20.96 3.40 10.11
N LEU A 166 -20.10 3.56 9.09
CA LEU A 166 -19.21 4.71 8.98
C LEU A 166 -19.96 6.01 8.69
N THR A 167 -20.91 6.00 7.75
CA THR A 167 -21.61 7.22 7.32
C THR A 167 -22.48 7.86 8.41
N LYS A 168 -22.86 7.09 9.44
CA LYS A 168 -23.54 7.58 10.64
C LYS A 168 -22.60 8.31 11.62
N SER A 169 -21.28 8.10 11.51
CA SER A 169 -20.28 8.73 12.36
C SER A 169 -20.06 10.21 11.99
N LYS A 170 -20.06 11.11 12.99
CA LYS A 170 -19.68 12.52 12.78
C LYS A 170 -18.26 12.66 12.21
N TYR A 171 -17.36 11.71 12.52
CA TYR A 171 -15.98 11.70 12.04
C TYR A 171 -15.89 11.33 10.56
N TRP A 172 -16.78 10.46 10.06
CA TRP A 172 -16.90 10.28 8.62
C TRP A 172 -17.47 11.52 7.95
N GLN A 173 -18.54 12.10 8.52
CA GLN A 173 -19.24 13.23 7.91
C GLN A 173 -18.36 14.48 7.78
N ARG A 174 -17.45 14.74 8.74
CA ARG A 174 -16.56 15.91 8.73
C ARG A 174 -15.57 15.92 7.56
N SER A 175 -15.04 14.75 7.20
CA SER A 175 -13.97 14.60 6.22
C SER A 175 -14.44 13.95 4.92
N ARG A 176 -15.65 13.36 4.93
CA ARG A 176 -16.14 12.45 3.88
C ARG A 176 -15.18 11.28 3.63
N GLY A 177 -14.54 10.78 4.68
CA GLY A 177 -13.63 9.65 4.58
C GLY A 177 -12.17 10.00 4.27
N ARG A 178 -11.82 11.27 4.05
CA ARG A 178 -10.45 11.67 3.63
C ARG A 178 -9.36 11.35 4.66
N ASP A 179 -9.71 11.27 5.93
CA ASP A 179 -8.82 10.87 7.03
C ASP A 179 -8.98 9.38 7.39
N HIS A 180 -9.72 8.59 6.59
CA HIS A 180 -9.96 7.17 6.82
C HIS A 180 -9.03 6.31 5.99
N ILE A 181 -8.47 5.28 6.63
CA ILE A 181 -7.53 4.34 6.05
C ILE A 181 -8.26 3.01 5.80
N PHE A 182 -8.27 2.58 4.53
CA PHE A 182 -8.84 1.30 4.09
C PHE A 182 -7.75 0.39 3.51
N PRO A 183 -7.50 -0.79 4.09
CA PRO A 183 -6.60 -1.77 3.50
C PRO A 183 -7.31 -2.50 2.34
N MET A 184 -6.91 -2.20 1.10
CA MET A 184 -7.53 -2.67 -0.14
C MET A 184 -6.49 -3.28 -1.08
N THR A 185 -5.68 -4.18 -0.55
CA THR A 185 -4.56 -4.78 -1.29
C THR A 185 -5.02 -5.74 -2.39
N HIS A 186 -6.16 -6.43 -2.24
CA HIS A 186 -6.73 -7.21 -3.34
C HIS A 186 -7.39 -6.25 -4.35
N PRO A 187 -7.14 -6.38 -5.67
CA PRO A 187 -7.66 -5.43 -6.65
C PRO A 187 -9.18 -5.46 -6.87
N ASN A 188 -9.86 -6.49 -6.35
CA ASN A 188 -11.33 -6.56 -6.29
C ASN A 188 -11.87 -6.33 -4.87
N ALA A 189 -11.01 -5.99 -3.90
CA ALA A 189 -11.49 -5.53 -2.60
C ALA A 189 -12.43 -4.33 -2.79
N PHE A 190 -13.49 -4.31 -2.00
CA PHE A 190 -14.49 -3.24 -1.99
C PHE A 190 -15.12 -2.94 -3.37
N ARG A 191 -15.19 -3.91 -4.28
CA ARG A 191 -15.56 -3.66 -5.69
C ARG A 191 -16.97 -3.08 -5.85
N PHE A 192 -17.95 -3.46 -5.03
CA PHE A 192 -19.34 -3.05 -5.22
C PHE A 192 -19.58 -1.61 -4.84
N LEU A 193 -18.94 -1.14 -3.77
CA LEU A 193 -19.11 0.21 -3.25
C LEU A 193 -17.85 1.07 -3.41
N ARG A 194 -16.96 0.68 -4.33
CA ARG A 194 -15.64 1.30 -4.50
C ARG A 194 -15.67 2.81 -4.65
N ASN A 195 -16.66 3.34 -5.35
CA ASN A 195 -16.82 4.79 -5.55
C ASN A 195 -17.09 5.53 -4.23
N GLN A 196 -17.67 4.88 -3.22
CA GLN A 196 -17.96 5.51 -1.93
C GLN A 196 -16.71 5.69 -1.06
N VAL A 197 -15.63 4.95 -1.33
CA VAL A 197 -14.35 5.02 -0.61
C VAL A 197 -13.25 5.65 -1.48
N ASN A 198 -13.62 6.38 -2.53
CA ASN A 198 -12.67 6.97 -3.46
C ASN A 198 -11.76 8.02 -2.79
N ASP A 199 -12.33 8.80 -1.89
CA ASP A 199 -11.65 9.92 -1.23
C ASP A 199 -10.83 9.48 -0.01
N THR A 200 -10.89 8.20 0.37
CA THR A 200 -10.16 7.66 1.52
C THR A 200 -8.69 7.42 1.18
N ILE A 201 -7.86 7.29 2.21
CA ILE A 201 -6.49 6.77 2.11
C ILE A 201 -6.60 5.26 1.91
N GLN A 202 -6.17 4.75 0.77
CA GLN A 202 -6.20 3.33 0.47
C GLN A 202 -4.80 2.73 0.61
N VAL A 203 -4.70 1.58 1.27
CA VAL A 203 -3.47 0.78 1.25
C VAL A 203 -3.61 -0.26 0.15
N VAL A 204 -2.87 -0.05 -0.94
CA VAL A 204 -2.91 -0.85 -2.16
C VAL A 204 -1.56 -1.52 -2.41
N VAL A 205 -1.50 -2.41 -3.40
CA VAL A 205 -0.25 -3.11 -3.81
C VAL A 205 0.27 -2.64 -5.17
N ASP A 206 -0.62 -2.14 -6.01
CA ASP A 206 -0.32 -1.50 -7.28
C ASP A 206 -1.50 -0.61 -7.70
N PHE A 207 -1.25 0.32 -8.61
CA PHE A 207 -2.28 1.18 -9.21
C PHE A 207 -2.89 0.61 -10.49
N GLY A 208 -2.42 -0.55 -10.95
CA GLY A 208 -2.63 -1.03 -12.31
C GLY A 208 -4.05 -1.53 -12.61
N ARG A 209 -4.84 -1.86 -11.58
CA ARG A 209 -6.24 -2.30 -11.74
C ARG A 209 -7.28 -1.25 -11.35
N TYR A 210 -6.85 -0.09 -10.87
CA TYR A 210 -7.75 1.00 -10.49
C TYR A 210 -7.90 2.01 -11.64
N PRO A 211 -9.10 2.58 -11.86
CA PRO A 211 -9.26 3.72 -12.75
C PRO A 211 -8.31 4.86 -12.37
N LYS A 212 -7.74 5.54 -13.39
CA LYS A 212 -6.89 6.72 -13.19
C LYS A 212 -7.71 7.80 -12.47
N GLY A 213 -7.40 8.05 -11.20
CA GLY A 213 -8.13 8.98 -10.33
C GLY A 213 -8.67 8.33 -9.05
N MET A 214 -8.84 7.01 -9.05
CA MET A 214 -9.36 6.28 -7.88
C MET A 214 -8.26 5.90 -6.90
N SER A 215 -7.16 5.35 -7.43
CA SER A 215 -5.97 5.12 -6.64
C SER A 215 -4.77 5.88 -7.22
N ASN A 216 -4.07 6.63 -6.36
CA ASN A 216 -2.97 7.50 -6.76
C ASN A 216 -2.04 7.86 -5.60
N LEU A 217 -0.80 8.21 -5.95
CA LEU A 217 0.28 8.53 -4.99
C LEU A 217 0.05 9.79 -4.15
N ASN A 218 -0.93 10.65 -4.49
CA ASN A 218 -1.18 11.85 -3.68
C ASN A 218 -1.93 11.53 -2.37
N LYS A 219 -2.57 10.35 -2.29
CA LYS A 219 -3.37 9.97 -1.11
C LYS A 219 -3.17 8.53 -0.66
N ASP A 220 -2.73 7.62 -1.53
CA ASP A 220 -2.69 6.19 -1.22
C ASP A 220 -1.29 5.71 -0.89
N VAL A 221 -1.24 4.67 -0.07
CA VAL A 221 -0.01 4.00 0.34
C VAL A 221 0.14 2.70 -0.43
N VAL A 222 1.30 2.49 -1.02
CA VAL A 222 1.63 1.23 -1.69
C VAL A 222 2.39 0.34 -0.72
N SER A 223 1.76 -0.77 -0.33
CA SER A 223 2.39 -1.83 0.43
C SER A 223 2.95 -2.91 -0.50
N PRO A 224 4.11 -3.50 -0.20
CA PRO A 224 4.55 -4.69 -0.91
C PRO A 224 3.61 -5.88 -0.69
N TYR A 225 3.59 -6.83 -1.62
CA TYR A 225 2.98 -8.12 -1.34
C TYR A 225 3.86 -8.92 -0.36
N VAL A 226 3.27 -9.50 0.68
CA VAL A 226 4.04 -10.27 1.67
C VAL A 226 4.76 -11.48 1.05
N HIS A 227 4.20 -12.08 0.00
CA HIS A 227 4.83 -13.21 -0.69
C HIS A 227 5.95 -12.80 -1.67
N VAL A 228 6.14 -11.51 -1.92
CA VAL A 228 7.23 -11.01 -2.78
C VAL A 228 8.28 -10.25 -1.98
N VAL A 229 8.23 -10.22 -0.65
CA VAL A 229 9.28 -9.60 0.16
C VAL A 229 9.63 -10.56 1.28
N ASP A 230 10.87 -11.01 1.29
CA ASP A 230 11.38 -11.90 2.32
C ASP A 230 11.57 -11.09 3.61
N SER A 231 11.27 -11.71 4.75
CA SER A 231 11.55 -11.10 6.05
C SER A 231 13.06 -10.97 6.22
N PHE A 232 13.52 -9.74 6.44
CA PHE A 232 14.91 -9.47 6.75
C PHE A 232 15.14 -9.78 8.24
N THR A 233 15.71 -10.95 8.53
CA THR A 233 15.92 -11.46 9.89
C THR A 233 17.39 -11.46 10.31
N ASP A 234 18.30 -11.41 9.34
CA ASP A 234 19.74 -11.36 9.52
C ASP A 234 20.24 -9.96 9.18
N ASP A 235 20.28 -9.08 10.18
CA ASP A 235 20.74 -7.71 10.03
C ASP A 235 22.28 -7.60 10.15
N GLU A 236 22.87 -6.58 9.52
CA GLU A 236 24.32 -6.35 9.61
C GLU A 236 24.67 -5.70 10.95
N PRO A 237 25.48 -6.35 11.82
CA PRO A 237 25.81 -5.79 13.13
C PRO A 237 26.53 -4.43 13.06
N GLU A 238 27.29 -4.19 11.98
CA GLU A 238 28.04 -2.96 11.75
C GLU A 238 27.17 -1.81 11.21
N ASP A 239 26.01 -2.10 10.64
CA ASP A 239 25.02 -1.14 10.13
C ASP A 239 23.59 -1.66 10.44
N PRO A 240 23.14 -1.60 11.70
CA PRO A 240 21.85 -2.17 12.07
C PRO A 240 20.69 -1.36 11.48
N TYR A 241 19.56 -2.03 11.24
CA TYR A 241 18.30 -1.50 10.74
C TYR A 241 17.87 -0.24 11.47
N GLU A 242 17.96 -0.23 12.80
CA GLU A 242 17.59 0.92 13.65
C GLU A 242 18.49 2.16 13.43
N ALA A 243 19.69 2.00 12.87
CA ALA A 243 20.57 3.11 12.53
C ALA A 243 20.27 3.70 11.14
N ARG A 244 19.49 3.01 10.30
CA ARG A 244 19.19 3.43 8.92
C ARG A 244 18.01 4.41 8.92
N SER A 245 18.25 5.68 8.66
CA SER A 245 17.19 6.71 8.59
C SER A 245 16.33 6.64 7.32
N THR A 246 16.67 5.79 6.35
CA THR A 246 15.97 5.70 5.06
C THR A 246 16.03 4.29 4.52
N LEU A 247 14.86 3.65 4.37
CA LEU A 247 14.70 2.37 3.71
C LEU A 247 14.22 2.59 2.26
N LEU A 248 15.02 2.15 1.29
CA LEU A 248 14.64 2.14 -0.12
C LEU A 248 14.52 0.70 -0.61
N PHE A 249 13.29 0.25 -0.87
CA PHE A 249 13.02 -1.08 -1.41
C PHE A 249 12.49 -1.00 -2.84
N PHE A 250 13.18 -1.65 -3.77
CA PHE A 250 12.78 -1.75 -5.18
C PHE A 250 12.65 -3.22 -5.58
N ARG A 251 11.41 -3.71 -5.71
CA ARG A 251 11.13 -5.04 -6.27
C ARG A 251 9.87 -4.98 -7.12
N GLY A 252 9.95 -5.44 -8.36
CA GLY A 252 8.85 -5.38 -9.30
C GLY A 252 9.35 -5.47 -10.74
N ARG A 253 8.41 -5.48 -11.70
CA ARG A 253 8.69 -5.36 -13.12
C ARG A 253 8.10 -4.04 -13.60
N THR A 254 8.83 -3.31 -14.44
CA THR A 254 8.31 -2.08 -15.09
C THR A 254 7.18 -2.36 -16.08
N PHE A 255 7.02 -3.63 -16.49
CA PHE A 255 5.98 -4.09 -17.38
C PHE A 255 5.08 -5.10 -16.67
N ARG A 256 3.77 -4.85 -16.70
CA ARG A 256 2.76 -5.84 -16.31
C ARG A 256 2.80 -6.96 -17.36
N LYS A 257 2.52 -8.21 -16.95
CA LYS A 257 2.13 -9.27 -17.90
C LYS A 257 0.80 -8.85 -18.51
N ASP A 258 0.84 -7.94 -19.48
CA ASP A 258 -0.26 -7.76 -20.39
C ASP A 258 -0.31 -9.00 -21.27
N VAL A 259 -1.53 -9.47 -21.46
CA VAL A 259 -1.96 -10.57 -22.31
C VAL A 259 -1.02 -10.69 -23.51
N CYS A 260 -0.50 -11.88 -23.78
CA CYS A 260 -0.03 -12.21 -25.12
C CYS A 260 -1.22 -11.94 -26.05
N LEU A 261 -1.28 -10.75 -26.64
CA LEU A 261 -1.96 -10.58 -27.90
C LEU A 261 -1.22 -11.55 -28.81
N ALA A 262 -1.94 -12.58 -29.24
CA ALA A 262 -1.52 -13.31 -30.42
C ALA A 262 -1.14 -12.28 -31.49
N ASP A 263 0.00 -12.53 -32.12
CA ASP A 263 0.62 -11.76 -33.19
C ASP A 263 1.64 -10.70 -32.75
N CYS A 264 2.87 -11.17 -32.49
CA CYS A 264 4.13 -10.64 -33.02
C CYS A 264 5.11 -11.81 -33.23
#